data_AF-W6KGB4-F1
#
_entry.id   AF-W6KGB4-F1
#
_cell.length_a   1.000
_cell.length_b   1.000
_cell.length_c   1.000
_cell.angle_alpha   90.00
_cell.angle_beta   90.00
_cell.angle_gamma   90.00
#
_symmetry.space_group_name_H-M   'P 1'
#
loop_
_entity.id
_entity.type
_entity.pdbx_description
1 polymer ?
#
loop_
_entity_poly.entity_id
_entity_poly.type
_entity_poly.pdbx_seq_one_letter_code
_entity_poly.pdbx_strand_id
1 'polypeptide(L)'
;MLRNIIRFLGLSLILSIFVVTSINSFLYPYPAGAVLAKSNLPFILSWFDISLTGSQYVHLAQANGAVIFALSLFIILGVGRSFFSFMLALHTILMATLYHVDMRDPIATSEGDRIQITRYLSHAGALLFVSASRQGYKYVARYRTSPVERSKKEN
;
A
#
# COMPACT_ATOMS: atom_id res chain seq x y z
N MET A 1 2.04 -11.91 -25.36
CA MET A 1 2.92 -12.37 -24.25
C MET A 1 3.76 -11.24 -23.66
N LEU A 2 4.46 -10.44 -24.48
CA LEU A 2 5.29 -9.30 -24.03
C LEU A 2 4.59 -8.35 -23.03
N ARG A 3 3.35 -7.93 -23.31
CA ARG A 3 2.55 -7.08 -22.40
C ARG A 3 2.34 -7.67 -21.00
N ASN A 4 2.19 -8.99 -20.89
CA ASN A 4 2.03 -9.64 -19.59
C ASN A 4 3.36 -9.72 -18.85
N ILE A 5 4.46 -9.94 -19.57
CA ILE A 5 5.82 -9.94 -19.01
C ILE A 5 6.16 -8.56 -18.45
N ILE A 6 5.94 -7.48 -19.21
CA ILE A 6 6.21 -6.11 -18.77
C ILE A 6 5.41 -5.77 -17.51
N ARG A 7 4.12 -6.14 -17.47
CA ARG A 7 3.27 -5.92 -16.29
C ARG A 7 3.75 -6.69 -15.06
N PHE A 8 4.15 -7.95 -15.25
CA PHE A 8 4.67 -8.77 -14.17
C PHE A 8 6.01 -8.25 -13.65
N LEU A 9 6.91 -7.86 -14.56
CA LEU A 9 8.21 -7.31 -14.22
C LEU A 9 8.07 -5.99 -13.43
N GLY A 10 7.23 -5.07 -13.92
CA GLY A 10 6.97 -3.80 -13.23
C GLY A 10 6.37 -4.01 -11.83
N LEU A 11 5.40 -4.93 -11.71
CA LEU A 11 4.82 -5.29 -10.41
C LEU A 11 5.89 -5.87 -9.48
N SER A 12 6.72 -6.80 -9.97
CA SER A 12 7.78 -7.42 -9.18
C SER A 12 8.80 -6.38 -8.70
N LEU A 13 9.12 -5.38 -9.52
CA LEU A 13 10.09 -4.33 -9.20
C LEU A 13 9.54 -3.36 -8.14
N ILE A 14 8.24 -3.04 -8.19
CA ILE A 14 7.61 -2.24 -7.12
C ILE A 14 7.59 -3.05 -5.82
N LEU A 15 7.17 -4.32 -5.87
CA LEU A 15 7.06 -5.17 -4.69
C LEU A 15 8.41 -5.52 -4.07
N SER A 16 9.50 -5.57 -4.85
CA SER A 16 10.84 -5.85 -4.30
C SER A 16 11.26 -4.78 -3.29
N ILE A 17 10.90 -3.51 -3.50
CA ILE A 17 11.14 -2.42 -2.55
C ILE A 17 10.46 -2.74 -1.22
N PHE A 18 9.17 -3.09 -1.26
CA PHE A 18 8.41 -3.44 -0.06
C PHE A 18 8.99 -4.67 0.64
N VAL A 19 9.36 -5.71 -0.10
CA VAL A 19 9.96 -6.94 0.44
C VAL A 19 11.28 -6.63 1.15
N VAL A 20 12.19 -5.90 0.49
CA VAL A 20 13.49 -5.54 1.07
C VAL A 20 13.32 -4.68 2.33
N THR A 21 12.48 -3.64 2.26
CA THR A 21 12.19 -2.78 3.42
C THR A 21 11.56 -3.56 4.57
N SER A 22 10.69 -4.53 4.27
CA SER A 22 10.06 -5.39 5.28
C SER A 22 11.05 -6.31 5.97
N ILE A 23 11.92 -6.95 5.20
CA ILE A 23 12.99 -7.81 5.73
C ILE A 23 13.91 -6.98 6.63
N ASN A 24 14.30 -5.77 6.21
CA ASN A 24 15.11 -4.88 7.03
C ASN A 24 14.40 -4.48 8.33
N SER A 25 13.10 -4.19 8.28
CA SER A 25 12.31 -3.87 9.47
C SER A 25 12.14 -5.07 10.42
N PHE A 26 12.21 -6.29 9.89
CA PHE A 26 12.12 -7.52 10.67
C PHE A 26 13.47 -7.92 11.30
N LEU A 27 14.56 -7.84 10.52
CA LEU A 27 15.91 -8.20 10.97
C LEU A 27 16.54 -7.12 11.87
N TYR A 28 16.25 -5.84 11.58
CA TYR A 28 16.75 -4.69 12.33
C TYR A 28 15.57 -3.85 12.83
N PRO A 29 14.81 -4.33 13.83
CA PRO A 29 13.58 -3.68 14.27
C PRO A 29 13.85 -2.45 15.15
N TYR A 30 15.04 -2.31 15.75
CA TYR A 30 15.37 -1.19 16.63
C TYR A 30 15.40 0.17 15.91
N PRO A 31 16.10 0.35 14.76
CA PRO A 31 16.00 1.58 13.99
C PRO A 31 14.56 1.90 13.56
N ALA A 32 13.81 0.89 13.10
CA ALA A 32 12.43 1.07 12.67
C ALA A 32 11.51 1.49 13.82
N GLY A 33 11.64 0.87 14.99
CA GLY A 33 10.92 1.24 16.21
C GLY A 33 11.27 2.64 16.71
N ALA A 34 12.55 3.04 16.62
CA ALA A 34 12.98 4.39 16.97
C ALA A 34 12.38 5.45 16.03
N VAL A 35 12.28 5.16 14.74
CA VAL A 35 11.63 6.04 13.76
C VAL A 35 10.12 6.14 14.03
N LEU A 36 9.45 5.03 14.38
CA LEU A 36 8.04 5.04 14.82
C LEU A 36 7.81 5.87 16.08
N ALA A 37 8.70 5.77 17.07
CA ALA A 37 8.60 6.54 18.30
C ALA A 37 8.78 8.05 18.09
N LYS A 38 9.49 8.46 17.02
CA LYS A 38 9.67 9.86 16.62
C LYS A 38 8.63 10.38 15.61
N SER A 39 7.81 9.48 15.06
CA SER A 39 6.78 9.81 14.09
C SER A 39 5.57 10.50 14.74
N ASN A 40 4.50 10.74 13.98
CA ASN A 40 3.24 11.23 14.53
C ASN A 40 2.45 10.15 15.31
N LEU A 41 2.89 8.89 15.31
CA LEU A 41 2.18 7.79 15.97
C LEU A 41 1.94 8.01 17.48
N PRO A 42 2.91 8.47 18.30
CA PRO A 42 2.66 8.78 19.71
C PRO A 42 1.59 9.88 19.89
N PHE A 43 1.59 10.89 19.01
CA PHE A 43 0.59 11.97 19.04
C PHE A 43 -0.82 11.44 18.74
N ILE A 44 -0.97 10.60 17.72
CA ILE A 44 -2.27 9.98 17.39
C ILE A 44 -2.73 9.06 18.52
N LEU A 45 -1.83 8.26 19.09
CA LEU A 45 -2.19 7.35 20.19
C LEU A 45 -2.61 8.10 21.46
N SER A 46 -2.06 9.29 21.68
CA SER A 46 -2.46 10.15 22.81
C SER A 46 -3.91 10.62 22.72
N TRP A 47 -4.52 10.68 21.53
CA TRP A 47 -5.96 10.97 21.37
C TRP A 47 -6.85 9.85 21.93
N PHE A 48 -6.29 8.66 22.14
CA PHE A 48 -6.98 7.50 22.70
C PHE A 48 -6.47 7.13 24.09
N ASP A 49 -5.68 8.01 24.74
CA ASP A 49 -5.01 7.75 26.02
C ASP A 49 -4.10 6.50 26.02
N ILE A 50 -3.54 6.14 24.86
CA ILE A 50 -2.61 5.02 24.71
C ILE A 50 -1.18 5.56 24.68
N SER A 51 -0.33 5.05 25.58
CA SER A 51 1.12 5.29 25.55
C SER A 51 1.86 3.99 25.31
N LEU A 52 2.77 3.96 24.34
CA LEU A 52 3.61 2.79 24.07
C LEU A 52 4.99 2.95 24.71
N THR A 53 5.53 1.85 25.22
CA THR A 53 6.93 1.78 25.66
C THR A 53 7.87 1.57 24.47
N GLY A 54 9.18 1.83 24.66
CA GLY A 54 10.18 1.65 23.61
C GLY A 54 10.19 0.24 23.00
N SER A 55 10.04 -0.81 23.82
CA SER A 55 9.96 -2.19 23.32
C SER A 55 8.68 -2.45 22.52
N GLN A 56 7.55 -1.84 22.89
CA GLN A 56 6.30 -1.96 22.13
C GLN A 56 6.41 -1.30 20.75
N TYR A 57 7.13 -0.19 20.61
CA TYR A 57 7.42 0.40 19.29
C TYR A 57 8.26 -0.54 18.42
N VAL A 58 9.23 -1.25 18.99
CA VAL A 58 10.05 -2.24 18.27
C VAL A 58 9.20 -3.42 17.81
N HIS A 59 8.33 -3.96 18.68
CA HIS A 59 7.40 -5.03 18.29
C HIS A 59 6.40 -4.57 17.24
N LEU A 60 5.90 -3.34 17.33
CA LEU A 60 5.01 -2.76 16.33
C LEU A 60 5.72 -2.63 14.98
N ALA A 61 6.99 -2.19 14.97
CA ALA A 61 7.80 -2.12 13.77
C ALA A 61 8.00 -3.49 13.11
N GLN A 62 8.30 -4.51 13.92
CA GLN A 62 8.49 -5.87 13.47
C GLN A 62 7.20 -6.48 12.92
N ALA A 63 6.07 -6.30 13.63
CA ALA A 63 4.75 -6.74 13.18
C ALA A 63 4.35 -6.05 11.88
N ASN A 64 4.59 -4.74 11.78
CA ASN A 64 4.36 -3.96 10.58
C ASN A 64 5.18 -4.49 9.38
N GLY A 65 6.48 -4.76 9.58
CA GLY A 65 7.33 -5.39 8.57
C GLY A 65 6.80 -6.76 8.13
N ALA A 66 6.39 -7.61 9.07
CA ALA A 66 5.82 -8.93 8.76
C ALA A 66 4.52 -8.82 7.93
N VAL A 67 3.64 -7.87 8.26
CA VAL A 67 2.41 -7.61 7.51
C VAL A 67 2.73 -7.17 6.09
N ILE A 68 3.61 -6.18 5.89
CA ILE A 68 3.98 -5.70 4.55
C ILE A 68 4.61 -6.83 3.72
N PHE A 69 5.45 -7.66 4.33
CA PHE A 69 6.03 -8.82 3.68
C PHE A 69 4.95 -9.82 3.23
N ALA A 70 4.03 -10.17 4.12
CA ALA A 70 2.93 -11.08 3.82
C ALA A 70 2.02 -10.54 2.69
N LEU A 71 1.64 -9.27 2.75
CA LEU A 71 0.86 -8.60 1.70
C LEU A 71 1.60 -8.68 0.35
N SER A 72 2.89 -8.37 0.34
CA SER A 72 3.72 -8.40 -0.87
C SER A 72 3.80 -9.82 -1.45
N LEU A 73 3.99 -10.83 -0.59
CA LEU A 73 4.05 -12.23 -0.99
C LEU A 73 2.72 -12.70 -1.60
N PHE A 74 1.58 -12.37 -1.00
CA PHE A 74 0.27 -12.73 -1.57
C PHE A 74 0.04 -12.09 -2.94
N ILE A 75 0.49 -10.85 -3.15
CA ILE A 75 0.41 -10.20 -4.46
C ILE A 75 1.26 -10.96 -5.50
N ILE A 76 2.50 -11.35 -5.15
CA ILE A 76 3.37 -12.12 -6.05
C ILE A 76 2.73 -13.46 -6.40
N LEU A 77 2.28 -14.22 -5.38
CA LEU A 77 1.66 -15.53 -5.52
C LEU A 77 0.33 -15.51 -6.30
N GLY A 78 -0.27 -14.34 -6.51
CA GLY A 78 -1.49 -14.23 -7.30
C GLY A 78 -2.78 -14.37 -6.50
N VAL A 79 -2.68 -14.62 -5.19
CA VAL A 79 -3.82 -14.72 -4.29
C VAL A 79 -4.29 -13.32 -3.97
N GLY A 80 -5.53 -12.96 -4.33
CA GLY A 80 -6.10 -11.68 -3.92
C GLY A 80 -5.33 -10.43 -4.38
N ARG A 81 -4.58 -10.48 -5.50
CA ARG A 81 -3.70 -9.37 -5.98
C ARG A 81 -4.30 -7.98 -5.84
N SER A 82 -5.55 -7.80 -6.25
CA SER A 82 -6.22 -6.50 -6.20
C SER A 82 -6.47 -6.03 -4.77
N PHE A 83 -6.98 -6.92 -3.91
CA PHE A 83 -7.24 -6.64 -2.51
C PHE A 83 -5.96 -6.33 -1.73
N PHE A 84 -4.93 -7.18 -1.84
CA PHE A 84 -3.69 -6.96 -1.10
C PHE A 84 -2.90 -5.76 -1.63
N SER A 85 -2.95 -5.48 -2.93
CA SER A 85 -2.36 -4.26 -3.49
C SER A 85 -3.07 -3.01 -2.98
N PHE A 86 -4.40 -3.05 -2.83
CA PHE A 86 -5.16 -1.96 -2.22
C PHE A 86 -4.80 -1.77 -0.74
N MET A 87 -4.74 -2.85 0.05
CA MET A 87 -4.31 -2.80 1.46
C MET A 87 -2.90 -2.23 1.60
N LEU A 88 -1.98 -2.66 0.73
CA LEU A 88 -0.61 -2.15 0.71
C LEU A 88 -0.54 -0.68 0.29
N ALA A 89 -1.42 -0.23 -0.62
CA ALA A 89 -1.53 1.18 -0.98
C ALA A 89 -2.02 2.04 0.19
N LEU A 90 -3.07 1.60 0.90
CA LEU A 90 -3.57 2.28 2.09
C LEU A 90 -2.50 2.38 3.18
N HIS A 91 -1.78 1.28 3.38
CA HIS A 91 -0.65 1.23 4.29
C HIS A 91 0.44 2.23 3.90
N THR A 92 0.80 2.29 2.61
CA THR A 92 1.80 3.23 2.09
C THR A 92 1.40 4.68 2.33
N ILE A 93 0.11 5.01 2.14
CA ILE A 93 -0.42 6.35 2.41
C ILE A 93 -0.35 6.64 3.91
N LEU A 94 -0.77 5.70 4.77
CA LEU A 94 -0.69 5.85 6.21
C LEU A 94 0.75 6.11 6.68
N MET A 95 1.73 5.38 6.15
CA MET A 95 3.14 5.60 6.48
C MET A 95 3.64 6.98 6.03
N ALA A 96 3.21 7.46 4.87
CA ALA A 96 3.55 8.81 4.41
C ALA A 96 3.02 9.87 5.39
N THR A 97 1.78 9.71 5.86
CA THR A 97 1.18 10.61 6.84
C THR A 97 1.85 10.51 8.21
N LEU A 98 2.19 9.30 8.65
CA LEU A 98 2.83 9.10 9.95
C LEU A 98 4.23 9.71 10.03
N TYR A 99 5.02 9.62 8.96
CA TYR A 99 6.43 10.00 9.00
C TYR A 99 6.74 11.39 8.43
N HIS A 100 5.97 11.87 7.45
CA HIS A 100 6.38 13.04 6.66
C HIS A 100 5.37 14.18 6.66
N VAL A 101 4.12 13.95 7.05
CA VAL A 101 3.16 15.05 7.17
C VAL A 101 3.27 15.64 8.56
N ASP A 102 3.51 16.95 8.69
CA ASP A 102 3.36 17.60 9.98
C ASP A 102 1.87 17.67 10.33
N MET A 103 1.44 16.91 11.35
CA MET A 103 0.04 16.89 11.78
C MET A 103 -0.39 18.17 12.52
N ARG A 104 0.56 18.97 13.00
CA ARG A 104 0.27 20.23 13.69
C ARG A 104 0.09 21.38 12.70
N ASP A 105 0.94 21.43 11.69
CA ASP A 105 0.81 22.37 10.57
C ASP A 105 1.16 21.71 9.23
N PRO A 106 0.17 21.14 8.53
CA PRO A 106 0.38 20.45 7.26
C PRO A 106 1.00 21.34 6.18
N ILE A 107 0.78 22.66 6.25
CA ILE A 107 1.26 23.63 5.26
C ILE A 107 2.76 23.91 5.47
N ALA A 108 3.22 23.88 6.73
CA ALA A 108 4.61 24.06 7.11
C ALA A 108 5.51 22.82 6.86
N THR A 109 4.96 21.72 6.30
CA THR A 109 5.74 20.52 5.96
C THR A 109 6.97 20.88 5.13
N SER A 110 8.14 20.40 5.57
CA SER A 110 9.44 20.72 4.98
C SER A 110 9.54 20.29 3.50
N GLU A 111 10.40 20.95 2.71
CA GLU A 111 10.60 20.57 1.30
C GLU A 111 11.10 19.12 1.16
N GLY A 112 11.99 18.68 2.04
CA GLY A 112 12.47 17.30 2.08
C GLY A 112 11.36 16.28 2.31
N ASP A 113 10.44 16.59 3.22
CA ASP A 113 9.28 15.74 3.50
C ASP A 113 8.28 15.72 2.35
N ARG A 114 8.07 16.84 1.64
CA ARG A 114 7.22 16.89 0.43
C ARG A 114 7.73 15.97 -0.67
N ILE A 115 9.05 15.88 -0.86
CA ILE A 115 9.66 14.95 -1.82
C ILE A 115 9.38 13.50 -1.40
N GLN A 116 9.54 13.19 -0.11
CA GLN A 116 9.23 11.86 0.40
C GLN A 116 7.75 11.51 0.24
N ILE A 117 6.83 12.41 0.61
CA ILE A 117 5.38 12.24 0.42
C ILE A 117 5.07 11.93 -1.04
N THR A 118 5.64 12.67 -1.98
CA THR A 118 5.43 12.44 -3.41
C THR A 118 5.92 11.05 -3.84
N ARG A 119 7.03 10.58 -3.28
CA ARG A 119 7.55 9.22 -3.52
C ARG A 119 6.63 8.14 -2.93
N TYR A 120 6.12 8.32 -1.72
CA TYR A 120 5.14 7.38 -1.16
C TYR A 120 3.85 7.38 -1.98
N LEU A 121 3.40 8.55 -2.43
CA LEU A 121 2.20 8.70 -3.24
C LEU A 121 2.35 8.04 -4.63
N SER A 122 3.54 8.09 -5.24
CA SER A 122 3.81 7.41 -6.50
C SER A 122 3.77 5.88 -6.34
N HIS A 123 4.33 5.34 -5.26
CA HIS A 123 4.21 3.91 -4.93
C HIS A 123 2.74 3.51 -4.68
N ALA A 124 2.01 4.29 -3.88
CA ALA A 124 0.60 4.06 -3.60
C ALA A 124 -0.24 4.11 -4.89
N GLY A 125 0.00 5.10 -5.76
CA GLY A 125 -0.67 5.21 -7.06
C GLY A 125 -0.40 4.02 -7.96
N ALA A 126 0.84 3.51 -7.99
CA ALA A 126 1.17 2.31 -8.74
C ALA A 126 0.44 1.06 -8.19
N LEU A 127 0.33 0.94 -6.86
CA LEU A 127 -0.42 -0.14 -6.21
C LEU A 127 -1.94 -0.02 -6.43
N LEU A 128 -2.50 1.20 -6.44
CA LEU A 128 -3.91 1.44 -6.78
C LEU A 128 -4.19 1.14 -8.25
N PHE A 129 -3.25 1.44 -9.14
CA PHE A 129 -3.37 1.04 -10.55
C PHE A 129 -3.44 -0.49 -10.68
N VAL A 130 -2.60 -1.22 -9.95
CA VAL A 130 -2.62 -2.68 -9.90
C VAL A 130 -3.96 -3.18 -9.34
N SER A 131 -4.49 -2.56 -8.28
CA SER A 131 -5.77 -2.96 -7.69
C SER A 131 -6.95 -2.75 -8.65
N ALA A 132 -6.99 -1.63 -9.37
CA ALA A 132 -8.06 -1.31 -10.32
C ALA A 132 -7.96 -2.10 -11.65
N SER A 133 -6.77 -2.56 -12.04
CA SER A 133 -6.49 -3.15 -13.37
C SER A 133 -7.34 -4.38 -13.75
N ARG A 134 -7.97 -5.06 -12.79
CA ARG A 134 -8.83 -6.24 -13.04
C ARG A 134 -10.32 -5.92 -13.15
N GLN A 135 -10.79 -4.75 -12.72
CA GLN A 135 -12.23 -4.41 -12.73
C GLN A 135 -12.75 -3.94 -14.10
N GLY A 136 -11.89 -3.44 -14.98
CA GLY A 136 -12.29 -2.84 -16.26
C GLY A 136 -12.86 -3.78 -17.33
N TYR A 137 -12.65 -5.09 -17.25
CA TYR A 137 -13.11 -6.02 -18.31
C TYR A 137 -14.54 -6.54 -18.13
N LYS A 138 -15.10 -6.50 -16.92
CA LYS A 138 -16.45 -7.04 -16.67
C LYS A 138 -17.57 -6.02 -16.85
N TYR A 139 -17.27 -4.72 -16.74
CA TYR A 139 -18.28 -3.66 -16.86
C TYR A 139 -18.59 -3.30 -18.32
N VAL A 140 -17.58 -3.23 -19.20
CA VAL A 140 -17.79 -2.89 -20.62
C VAL A 140 -18.46 -4.05 -21.38
N ALA A 141 -18.28 -5.29 -20.95
CA ALA A 141 -18.92 -6.46 -21.56
C ALA A 141 -20.44 -6.56 -21.27
N ARG A 142 -20.96 -5.86 -20.24
CA ARG A 142 -22.39 -5.90 -19.89
C ARG A 142 -23.26 -4.92 -20.67
N TYR A 143 -22.66 -3.94 -21.36
CA TYR A 143 -23.41 -2.99 -22.20
C TYR A 143 -23.40 -3.35 -23.69
N ARG A 144 -22.80 -4.48 -24.07
CA ARG A 144 -22.68 -4.92 -25.47
C ARG A 144 -23.52 -6.15 -25.84
N THR A 145 -24.50 -6.54 -25.03
CA THR A 145 -25.62 -7.36 -25.53
C THR A 145 -26.67 -6.42 -26.08
N SER A 146 -26.60 -6.24 -27.40
CA SER A 146 -27.60 -5.55 -28.21
C SER A 146 -29.00 -6.09 -27.92
N PRO A 147 -30.05 -5.25 -27.82
CA PRO A 147 -31.43 -5.68 -27.55
C PRO A 147 -32.01 -6.64 -28.61
N VAL A 148 -31.34 -6.81 -29.74
CA VAL A 148 -31.75 -7.66 -30.87
C VAL A 148 -31.73 -9.16 -30.55
N GLU A 149 -30.95 -9.62 -29.57
CA GLU A 149 -30.86 -11.06 -29.23
C GLU A 149 -31.99 -11.58 -28.32
N ARG A 150 -32.78 -10.70 -27.69
CA ARG A 150 -33.94 -11.13 -26.89
C ARG A 150 -35.14 -11.53 -27.75
N SER A 151 -35.29 -10.97 -28.95
CA SER A 151 -36.43 -11.25 -29.82
C SER A 151 -36.37 -12.61 -30.54
N LYS A 152 -35.22 -13.29 -30.57
CA LYS A 152 -35.08 -14.60 -31.25
C LYS A 152 -35.30 -15.82 -30.35
N LYS A 153 -35.52 -15.61 -29.05
CA LYS A 153 -35.82 -16.70 -28.11
C LYS A 153 -37.29 -16.75 -27.68
N GLU A 154 -38.12 -15.83 -28.19
CA GLU A 154 -39.54 -15.71 -27.80
C GLU A 154 -40.54 -15.90 -28.95
N ASN A 155 -40.11 -16.30 -30.15
CA ASN A 155 -41.00 -16.75 -31.23
C ASN A 155 -40.40 -17.92 -32.00
#